data_AF-A0AAW0H2U3-F1
#
_entry.id   AF-A0AAW0H2U3-F1
#
_cell.length_a   1.000
_cell.length_b   1.000
_cell.length_c   1.000
_cell.angle_alpha   90.00
_cell.angle_beta   90.00
_cell.angle_gamma   90.00
#
_symmetry.space_group_name_H-M   'P 1'
#
loop_
_entity.id
_entity.type
_entity.pdbx_description
1 polymer ?
#
loop_
_entity_poly.entity_id
_entity_poly.type
_entity_poly.pdbx_seq_one_letter_code
_entity_poly.pdbx_strand_id
1 'polypeptide(L)'
;MKKQANKTASSGSSDKDSSAESSAPEEGEVSDSDSNSSSSSSDSDSSSEDEEFHDGYGEDLMGDEEDRARLEQMTEKEREQELFNRIEKREVLKRRFEIKKKLKTAKKKEKKEKKKKQEEEQEKKKLTQIQESQVTSHNKERRSKRDEKLDKKSQAMEELKAEREKRKNRTGKWGNEY
;
A
#
# COMPACT_ATOMS: atom_id res chain seq x y z
N MET A 1 17.12 68.12 37.23
CA MET A 1 18.19 67.86 38.23
C MET A 1 19.48 67.53 37.48
N LYS A 2 20.55 68.29 37.75
CA LYS A 2 21.91 68.11 37.19
C LYS A 2 22.66 67.07 38.03
N LYS A 3 23.51 66.24 37.41
CA LYS A 3 24.66 65.61 38.07
C LYS A 3 25.90 65.68 37.17
N GLN A 4 26.82 66.54 37.59
CA GLN A 4 28.28 66.46 37.42
C GLN A 4 28.80 65.29 38.29
N ALA A 5 30.00 64.71 38.21
CA ALA A 5 31.18 64.71 37.34
C ALA A 5 32.03 63.49 37.81
N ASN A 6 32.98 63.01 37.00
CA ASN A 6 34.41 62.93 37.38
C ASN A 6 35.22 62.06 36.41
N LYS A 7 36.21 62.69 35.79
CA LYS A 7 37.36 62.06 35.17
C LYS A 7 38.33 61.58 36.27
N THR A 8 38.87 60.39 36.14
CA THR A 8 40.26 60.11 36.55
C THR A 8 40.91 59.30 35.44
N ALA A 9 42.09 59.75 35.04
CA ALA A 9 42.98 59.06 34.13
C ALA A 9 43.99 58.26 34.94
N SER A 10 44.26 57.02 34.55
CA SER A 10 45.52 56.36 34.88
C SER A 10 46.00 55.58 33.67
N SER A 11 47.10 56.07 33.12
CA SER A 11 47.99 55.45 32.15
C SER A 11 48.54 54.10 32.63
N GLY A 12 48.66 53.14 31.72
CA GLY A 12 49.39 51.90 31.98
C GLY A 12 49.30 50.91 30.82
N SER A 13 50.06 51.17 29.77
CA SER A 13 50.34 50.26 28.66
C SER A 13 51.07 49.00 29.11
N SER A 14 50.65 47.82 28.64
CA SER A 14 51.60 46.81 28.11
C SER A 14 50.86 45.73 27.34
N ASP A 15 51.33 45.53 26.12
CA ASP A 15 50.88 44.62 25.10
C ASP A 15 50.97 43.15 25.53
N LYS A 16 49.89 42.39 25.30
CA LYS A 16 49.93 40.93 25.14
C LYS A 16 49.00 40.53 24.00
N ASP A 17 49.60 40.55 22.83
CA ASP A 17 49.23 39.80 21.64
C ASP A 17 49.06 38.30 21.98
N SER A 18 47.90 37.72 21.64
CA SER A 18 47.80 36.35 21.12
C SER A 18 46.35 35.89 20.97
N SER A 19 45.99 35.56 19.72
CA SER A 19 44.95 34.64 19.28
C SER A 19 43.49 34.95 19.56
N ALA A 20 42.90 35.68 18.62
CA ALA A 20 41.51 35.46 18.22
C ALA A 20 41.38 34.06 17.57
N GLU A 21 41.19 33.03 18.39
CA GLU A 21 40.71 31.73 17.91
C GLU A 21 39.20 31.83 17.68
N SER A 22 38.81 32.31 16.51
CA SER A 22 37.47 32.16 15.98
C SER A 22 37.24 30.69 15.62
N SER A 23 36.76 29.88 16.55
CA SER A 23 36.27 28.54 16.27
C SER A 23 34.89 28.63 15.60
N ALA A 24 34.88 28.45 14.27
CA ALA A 24 33.69 28.23 13.48
C ALA A 24 33.06 26.85 13.81
N PRO A 25 31.73 26.67 13.68
CA PRO A 25 31.14 25.35 13.75
C PRO A 25 31.59 24.51 12.54
N GLU A 26 32.13 23.33 12.83
CA GLU A 26 32.50 22.30 11.86
C GLU A 26 31.20 21.72 11.26
N GLU A 27 30.86 22.15 10.04
CA GLU A 27 29.83 21.54 9.21
C GLU A 27 30.27 20.12 8.88
N GLY A 28 29.64 19.14 9.53
CA GLY A 28 29.85 17.72 9.25
C GLY A 28 29.33 17.37 7.87
N GLU A 29 30.25 17.12 6.93
CA GLU A 29 29.95 16.52 5.64
C GLU A 29 29.41 15.09 5.86
N VAL A 30 28.14 14.87 5.54
CA VAL A 30 27.57 13.53 5.41
C VAL A 30 27.92 12.99 4.03
N SER A 31 28.72 11.93 3.97
CA SER A 31 29.02 11.23 2.72
C SER A 31 27.81 10.37 2.32
N ASP A 32 27.04 10.84 1.34
CA ASP A 32 26.03 10.03 0.65
C ASP A 32 26.72 9.01 -0.26
N SER A 33 27.16 7.89 0.32
CA SER A 33 27.47 6.69 -0.46
C SER A 33 26.20 5.87 -0.63
N ASP A 34 25.50 6.12 -1.74
CA ASP A 34 24.45 5.28 -2.31
C ASP A 34 25.02 3.89 -2.68
N SER A 35 25.19 3.03 -1.69
CA SER A 35 25.30 1.60 -1.92
C SER A 35 23.90 1.02 -2.03
N ASN A 36 23.41 0.93 -3.27
CA ASN A 36 22.27 0.11 -3.67
C ASN A 36 22.60 -1.37 -3.40
N SER A 37 22.47 -1.75 -2.13
CA SER A 37 22.31 -3.12 -1.71
C SER A 37 20.87 -3.48 -2.07
N SER A 38 20.71 -4.20 -3.19
CA SER A 38 19.50 -4.93 -3.54
C SER A 38 19.20 -5.96 -2.44
N SER A 39 18.54 -5.50 -1.37
CA SER A 39 18.02 -6.36 -0.32
C SER A 39 16.91 -7.18 -0.93
N SER A 40 17.22 -8.40 -1.32
CA SER A 40 16.24 -9.44 -1.55
C SER A 40 15.39 -9.55 -0.29
N SER A 41 14.16 -9.03 -0.35
CA SER A 41 13.20 -9.16 0.72
C SER A 41 12.80 -10.63 0.80
N SER A 42 13.56 -11.40 1.58
CA SER A 42 13.10 -12.69 2.06
C SER A 42 11.92 -12.41 2.99
N ASP A 43 10.71 -12.36 2.40
CA ASP A 43 9.44 -12.44 3.11
C ASP A 43 9.34 -13.84 3.70
N SER A 44 10.07 -14.06 4.79
CA SER A 44 9.77 -15.15 5.71
C SER A 44 8.47 -14.75 6.42
N ASP A 45 7.35 -15.08 5.78
CA ASP A 45 5.97 -14.93 6.28
C ASP A 45 5.71 -15.95 7.39
N SER A 46 6.53 -15.89 8.45
CA SER A 46 6.25 -16.57 9.71
C SER A 46 5.11 -15.80 10.38
N SER A 47 3.89 -16.11 9.92
CA SER A 47 2.63 -15.52 10.36
C SER A 47 2.29 -15.98 11.78
N SER A 48 2.96 -15.39 12.77
CA SER A 48 2.55 -15.43 14.16
C SER A 48 2.37 -13.99 14.63
N GLU A 49 1.13 -13.58 14.90
CA GLU A 49 0.83 -12.28 15.51
C GLU A 49 1.31 -12.22 16.99
N ASP A 50 1.80 -13.36 17.51
CA ASP A 50 2.41 -13.60 18.82
C ASP A 50 3.95 -13.70 18.76
N GLU A 51 4.61 -13.03 17.79
CA GLU A 51 6.05 -12.77 17.91
C GLU A 51 6.29 -11.96 19.21
N GLU A 52 6.77 -12.61 20.26
CA GLU A 52 7.20 -11.95 21.50
C GLU A 52 8.62 -11.41 21.33
N PHE A 53 8.89 -10.26 21.95
CA PHE A 53 10.18 -9.58 21.82
C PHE A 53 11.20 -10.30 22.71
N HIS A 54 12.16 -10.98 22.10
CA HIS A 54 13.26 -11.65 22.80
C HIS A 54 14.59 -10.99 22.42
N ASP A 55 15.21 -10.30 23.38
CA ASP A 55 16.54 -9.69 23.22
C ASP A 55 17.67 -10.52 23.86
N GLY A 56 17.34 -11.66 24.47
CA GLY A 56 18.28 -12.56 25.11
C GLY A 56 18.59 -12.23 26.57
N TYR A 57 17.96 -11.20 27.15
CA TYR A 57 18.12 -10.83 28.55
C TYR A 57 16.81 -10.96 29.33
N GLY A 58 16.92 -11.26 30.63
CA GLY A 58 15.76 -11.28 31.54
C GLY A 58 15.16 -9.89 31.78
N GLU A 59 14.06 -9.83 32.52
CA GLU A 59 13.45 -8.56 32.96
C GLU A 59 14.44 -7.73 33.81
N ASP A 60 15.33 -8.40 34.54
CA ASP A 60 16.41 -7.85 35.35
C ASP A 60 17.63 -7.35 34.54
N LEU A 61 17.60 -7.43 33.20
CA LEU A 61 18.72 -7.07 32.29
C LEU A 61 19.98 -7.93 32.48
N MET A 62 19.88 -8.99 33.27
CA MET A 62 20.93 -9.97 33.48
C MET A 62 20.72 -11.10 32.47
N GLY A 63 21.83 -11.60 31.93
CA GLY A 63 21.82 -12.81 31.13
C GLY A 63 21.85 -14.06 32.01
N ASP A 64 22.57 -15.06 31.50
CA ASP A 64 22.78 -16.33 32.16
C ASP A 64 23.74 -16.21 33.36
N GLU A 65 23.91 -17.29 34.12
CA GLU A 65 24.75 -17.36 35.33
C GLU A 65 26.18 -16.82 35.09
N GLU A 66 26.76 -17.10 33.93
CA GLU A 66 28.10 -16.63 33.54
C GLU A 66 28.15 -15.11 33.35
N ASP A 67 27.10 -14.52 32.77
CA ASP A 67 26.98 -13.07 32.61
C ASP A 67 26.86 -12.38 33.98
N ARG A 68 26.10 -12.98 34.91
CA ARG A 68 25.99 -12.48 36.29
C ARG A 68 27.34 -12.50 37.01
N ALA A 69 28.07 -13.61 36.91
CA ALA A 69 29.38 -13.75 37.53
C ALA A 69 30.40 -12.76 36.95
N ARG A 70 30.35 -12.53 35.62
CA ARG A 70 31.20 -11.52 34.98
C ARG A 70 30.87 -10.13 35.49
N LEU A 71 29.59 -9.73 35.51
CA LEU A 71 29.17 -8.43 36.05
C LEU A 71 29.56 -8.26 37.52
N GLU A 72 29.50 -9.32 38.32
CA GLU A 72 29.88 -9.29 39.73
C GLU A 72 31.37 -9.00 39.95
N GLN A 73 32.23 -9.51 39.05
CA GLN A 73 33.68 -9.29 39.08
C GLN A 73 34.09 -7.88 38.62
N MET A 74 33.25 -7.20 37.83
CA MET A 74 33.52 -5.83 37.37
C MET A 74 33.34 -4.81 38.49
N THR A 75 33.97 -3.65 38.35
CA THR A 75 33.73 -2.53 39.27
C THR A 75 32.31 -2.00 39.11
N GLU A 76 31.77 -1.37 40.16
CA GLU A 76 30.40 -0.83 40.16
C GLU A 76 30.12 0.10 38.98
N LYS A 77 31.08 0.97 38.64
CA LYS A 77 30.97 1.88 37.49
C LYS A 77 30.85 1.14 36.16
N GLU A 78 31.65 0.10 35.95
CA GLU A 78 31.63 -0.69 34.72
C GLU A 78 30.36 -1.54 34.63
N ARG A 79 29.90 -2.08 35.77
CA ARG A 79 28.64 -2.82 35.86
C ARG A 79 27.44 -1.94 35.49
N GLU A 80 27.36 -0.72 36.04
CA GLU A 80 26.29 0.22 35.72
C GLU A 80 26.32 0.67 34.26
N GLN A 81 27.50 0.93 33.69
CA GLN A 81 27.63 1.27 32.28
C GLN A 81 27.17 0.13 31.36
N GLU A 82 27.49 -1.12 31.70
CA GLU A 82 27.06 -2.27 30.93
C GLU A 82 25.53 -2.44 30.99
N LEU A 83 24.93 -2.29 32.18
CA LEU A 83 23.47 -2.30 32.33
C LEU A 83 22.80 -1.16 31.56
N PHE A 84 23.39 0.04 31.57
CA PHE A 84 22.89 1.17 30.79
C PHE A 84 22.91 0.87 29.29
N ASN A 85 24.03 0.37 28.77
CA ASN A 85 24.17 -0.03 27.38
C ASN A 85 23.12 -1.08 26.97
N ARG A 86 22.80 -2.02 27.87
CA ARG A 86 21.76 -3.03 27.65
C ARG A 86 20.36 -2.42 27.60
N ILE A 87 20.04 -1.50 28.51
CA ILE A 87 18.77 -0.78 28.52
C ILE A 87 18.58 -0.02 27.21
N GLU A 88 19.57 0.75 26.79
CA GLU A 88 19.47 1.52 25.54
C GLU A 88 19.27 0.60 24.33
N LYS A 89 20.03 -0.50 24.24
CA LYS A 89 19.86 -1.50 23.17
C LYS A 89 18.45 -2.09 23.19
N ARG A 90 17.95 -2.48 24.36
CA ARG A 90 16.60 -3.01 24.55
C ARG A 90 15.54 -2.01 24.10
N GLU A 91 15.65 -0.75 24.51
CA GLU A 91 14.69 0.29 24.13
C GLU A 91 14.65 0.52 22.62
N VAL A 92 15.82 0.60 21.98
CA VAL A 92 15.93 0.76 20.52
C VAL A 92 15.28 -0.42 19.81
N LEU A 93 15.59 -1.64 20.21
CA LEU A 93 15.06 -2.85 19.60
C LEU A 93 13.55 -3.01 19.84
N LYS A 94 13.07 -2.72 21.06
CA LYS A 94 11.64 -2.73 21.39
C LYS A 94 10.87 -1.71 20.57
N ARG A 95 11.38 -0.48 20.46
CA ARG A 95 10.78 0.58 19.62
C ARG A 95 10.74 0.17 18.15
N ARG A 96 11.83 -0.41 17.61
CA ARG A 96 11.87 -0.96 16.24
C ARG A 96 10.84 -2.06 16.04
N PHE A 97 10.73 -2.98 17.01
CA PHE A 97 9.77 -4.08 16.97
C PHE A 97 8.32 -3.57 16.97
N GLU A 98 7.99 -2.60 17.81
CA GLU A 98 6.66 -1.98 17.85
C GLU A 98 6.29 -1.29 16.54
N ILE A 99 7.23 -0.53 15.96
CA ILE A 99 7.03 0.12 14.65
C ILE A 99 6.79 -0.95 13.58
N LYS A 100 7.61 -2.01 13.56
CA LYS A 100 7.45 -3.13 12.61
C LYS A 100 6.10 -3.82 12.77
N LYS A 101 5.66 -4.08 14.01
CA LYS A 101 4.34 -4.69 14.30
C LYS A 101 3.20 -3.79 13.84
N LYS A 102 3.28 -2.47 14.09
CA LYS A 102 2.30 -1.49 13.61
C LYS A 102 2.26 -1.42 12.07
N LEU A 103 3.41 -1.43 11.40
CA LEU A 103 3.47 -1.43 9.93
C LEU A 103 2.91 -2.73 9.32
N LYS A 104 3.26 -3.89 9.87
CA LYS A 104 2.72 -5.20 9.43
C LYS A 104 1.19 -5.22 9.54
N THR A 105 0.64 -4.81 10.68
CA THR A 105 -0.81 -4.80 10.91
C THR A 105 -1.54 -3.78 10.03
N ALA A 106 -0.97 -2.59 9.82
CA ALA A 106 -1.51 -1.59 8.90
C ALA A 106 -1.57 -2.12 7.44
N LYS A 107 -0.46 -2.70 6.94
CA LYS A 107 -0.41 -3.31 5.60
C LYS A 107 -1.42 -4.45 5.43
N LYS A 108 -1.58 -5.31 6.45
CA LYS A 108 -2.57 -6.41 6.45
C LYS A 108 -4.00 -5.87 6.40
N LYS A 109 -4.32 -4.84 7.18
CA LYS A 109 -5.65 -4.17 7.18
C LYS A 109 -5.94 -3.50 5.85
N GLU A 110 -4.99 -2.75 5.29
CA GLU A 110 -5.13 -2.08 3.98
C GLU A 110 -5.38 -3.10 2.86
N LYS A 111 -4.62 -4.20 2.83
CA LYS A 111 -4.81 -5.28 1.84
C LYS A 111 -6.19 -5.93 1.96
N LYS A 112 -6.67 -6.15 3.19
CA LYS A 112 -8.01 -6.72 3.46
C LYS A 112 -9.12 -5.76 3.01
N GLU A 113 -8.97 -4.46 3.27
CA GLU A 113 -9.95 -3.46 2.87
C GLU A 113 -10.02 -3.29 1.35
N LYS A 114 -8.87 -3.28 0.66
CA LYS A 114 -8.81 -3.25 -0.81
C LYS A 114 -9.50 -4.48 -1.43
N LYS A 115 -9.26 -5.67 -0.89
CA LYS A 115 -9.95 -6.90 -1.33
C LYS A 115 -11.46 -6.80 -1.13
N LYS A 116 -11.91 -6.32 0.03
CA LYS A 116 -13.35 -6.15 0.31
C LYS A 116 -14.01 -5.15 -0.64
N LYS A 117 -13.35 -4.02 -0.93
CA LYS A 117 -13.85 -3.02 -1.91
C LYS A 117 -13.94 -3.59 -3.32
N GLN A 118 -12.94 -4.37 -3.75
CA GLN A 118 -12.98 -5.02 -5.06
C GLN A 118 -14.08 -6.08 -5.17
N GLU A 119 -14.30 -6.85 -4.11
CA GLU A 119 -15.38 -7.84 -4.04
C GLU A 119 -16.75 -7.18 -4.08
N GLU A 120 -16.96 -6.11 -3.30
CA GLU A 120 -18.19 -5.32 -3.32
C GLU A 120 -18.44 -4.66 -4.69
N GLU A 121 -17.40 -4.16 -5.36
CA GLU A 121 -17.51 -3.60 -6.71
C GLU A 121 -17.85 -4.69 -7.74
N GLN A 122 -17.26 -5.88 -7.62
CA GLN A 122 -17.59 -7.02 -8.48
C GLN A 122 -19.04 -7.51 -8.25
N GLU A 123 -19.52 -7.55 -7.01
CA GLU A 123 -20.91 -7.89 -6.72
C GLU A 123 -21.88 -6.86 -7.30
N LYS A 124 -21.59 -5.56 -7.18
CA LYS A 124 -22.40 -4.50 -7.80
C LYS A 124 -22.43 -4.65 -9.32
N LYS A 125 -21.29 -4.93 -9.96
CA LYS A 125 -21.21 -5.18 -11.42
C LYS A 125 -22.01 -6.41 -11.84
N LYS A 126 -21.94 -7.50 -11.08
CA LYS A 126 -22.74 -8.72 -11.33
C LYS A 126 -24.24 -8.43 -11.20
N LEU A 127 -24.64 -7.67 -10.18
CA LEU A 127 -26.03 -7.30 -9.98
C LEU A 127 -26.57 -6.44 -11.13
N THR A 128 -25.80 -5.43 -11.58
CA THR A 128 -26.17 -4.61 -12.74
C THR A 128 -26.23 -5.42 -14.03
N GLN A 129 -25.30 -6.36 -14.23
CA GLN A 129 -25.28 -7.23 -15.41
C GLN A 129 -26.50 -8.18 -15.45
N ILE A 130 -26.92 -8.72 -14.30
CA ILE A 130 -28.14 -9.53 -14.21
C ILE A 130 -29.35 -8.69 -14.59
N GLN A 131 -29.45 -7.45 -14.08
CA GLN A 131 -30.55 -6.54 -14.38
C GLN A 131 -30.60 -6.19 -15.88
N GLU A 132 -29.47 -5.86 -16.50
CA GLU A 132 -29.38 -5.64 -17.95
C GLU A 132 -29.73 -6.89 -18.77
N SER A 133 -29.30 -8.07 -18.34
CA SER A 133 -29.62 -9.34 -19.02
C SER A 133 -31.12 -9.65 -19.00
N GLN A 134 -31.81 -9.30 -17.90
CA GLN A 134 -33.27 -9.44 -17.81
C GLN A 134 -33.99 -8.44 -18.73
N VAL A 135 -33.56 -7.19 -18.77
CA VAL A 135 -34.16 -6.18 -19.66
C VAL A 135 -33.94 -6.53 -21.13
N THR A 136 -32.73 -6.97 -21.49
CA THR A 136 -32.39 -7.36 -22.87
C THR A 136 -33.14 -8.61 -23.33
N SER A 137 -33.28 -9.63 -22.47
CA SER A 137 -34.06 -10.84 -22.80
C SER A 137 -35.53 -10.52 -23.07
N HIS A 138 -36.15 -9.67 -22.23
CA HIS A 138 -37.53 -9.25 -22.40
C HIS A 138 -37.74 -8.45 -23.70
N ASN A 139 -36.77 -7.60 -24.06
CA ASN A 139 -36.81 -6.85 -25.32
C ASN A 139 -36.60 -7.75 -26.55
N LYS A 140 -35.75 -8.78 -26.43
CA LYS A 140 -35.49 -9.76 -27.48
C LYS A 140 -36.72 -10.64 -27.75
N GLU A 141 -37.46 -11.03 -26.72
CA GLU A 141 -38.74 -11.73 -26.87
C GLU A 141 -39.78 -10.90 -27.63
N ARG A 142 -39.91 -9.61 -27.28
CA ARG A 142 -40.84 -8.70 -27.97
C ARG A 142 -40.48 -8.51 -29.45
N ARG A 143 -39.19 -8.49 -29.79
CA ARG A 143 -38.72 -8.42 -31.19
C ARG A 143 -39.02 -9.72 -31.94
N SER A 144 -38.70 -10.88 -31.36
CA SER A 144 -38.99 -12.18 -31.98
C SER A 144 -40.47 -12.36 -32.31
N LYS A 145 -41.39 -12.02 -31.39
CA LYS A 145 -42.84 -12.05 -31.65
C LYS A 145 -43.30 -11.11 -32.78
N ARG A 146 -42.55 -10.03 -33.05
CA ARG A 146 -42.82 -9.13 -34.17
C ARG A 146 -42.32 -9.74 -35.49
N ASP A 147 -41.10 -10.26 -35.48
CA ASP A 147 -40.46 -10.83 -36.66
C ASP A 147 -41.20 -12.09 -37.14
N GLU A 148 -41.66 -12.93 -36.21
CA GLU A 148 -42.47 -14.12 -36.52
C GLU A 148 -43.83 -13.78 -37.17
N LYS A 149 -44.39 -12.59 -36.89
CA LYS A 149 -45.60 -12.09 -37.58
C LYS A 149 -45.30 -11.57 -38.98
N LEU A 150 -44.10 -11.04 -39.21
CA LEU A 150 -43.66 -10.58 -40.53
C LEU A 150 -43.37 -11.78 -41.43
N ASP A 151 -42.75 -12.83 -40.90
CA ASP A 151 -42.47 -14.07 -41.63
C ASP A 151 -43.74 -14.83 -42.06
N LYS A 152 -44.77 -14.84 -41.21
CA LYS A 152 -46.09 -15.40 -41.60
C LYS A 152 -46.74 -14.61 -42.74
N LYS A 153 -46.57 -13.28 -42.77
CA LYS A 153 -47.05 -12.43 -43.86
C LYS A 153 -46.26 -12.61 -45.16
N SER A 154 -44.94 -12.79 -45.07
CA SER A 154 -44.10 -13.00 -46.25
C SER A 154 -44.37 -14.37 -46.89
N GLN A 155 -44.50 -15.43 -46.09
CA GLN A 155 -44.90 -16.76 -46.59
C GLN A 155 -46.24 -16.73 -47.33
N ALA A 156 -47.27 -16.08 -46.77
CA ALA A 156 -48.58 -15.99 -47.41
C ALA A 156 -48.53 -15.24 -48.77
N MET A 157 -47.70 -14.20 -48.86
CA MET A 157 -47.51 -13.46 -50.11
C MET A 157 -46.74 -14.25 -51.16
N GLU A 158 -45.75 -15.04 -50.74
CA GLU A 158 -44.98 -15.92 -51.61
C GLU A 158 -45.84 -17.05 -52.18
N GLU A 159 -46.68 -17.66 -51.36
CA GLU A 159 -47.62 -18.71 -51.78
C GLU A 159 -48.63 -18.19 -52.81
N LEU A 160 -49.19 -16.99 -52.61
CA LEU A 160 -50.07 -16.34 -53.61
C LEU A 160 -49.35 -16.03 -54.92
N LYS A 161 -48.06 -15.67 -54.86
CA LYS A 161 -47.24 -15.42 -56.04
C LYS A 161 -46.98 -16.71 -56.81
N ALA A 162 -46.63 -17.77 -56.10
CA ALA A 162 -46.42 -19.10 -56.68
C ALA A 162 -47.72 -19.67 -57.27
N GLU A 163 -48.87 -19.46 -56.64
CA GLU A 163 -50.16 -19.89 -57.17
C GLU A 163 -50.53 -19.13 -58.45
N ARG A 164 -50.33 -17.81 -58.49
CA ARG A 164 -50.51 -17.02 -59.72
C ARG A 164 -49.59 -17.49 -60.85
N GLU A 165 -48.34 -17.81 -60.54
CA GLU A 165 -47.39 -18.30 -61.52
C GLU A 165 -47.78 -19.69 -62.06
N LYS A 166 -48.18 -20.62 -61.18
CA LYS A 166 -48.72 -21.92 -61.60
C LYS A 166 -49.95 -21.80 -62.48
N ARG A 167 -50.85 -20.85 -62.17
CA ARG A 167 -52.04 -20.57 -62.99
C ARG A 167 -51.64 -20.04 -64.38
N LYS A 168 -50.68 -19.11 -64.43
CA LYS A 168 -50.16 -18.53 -65.68
C LYS A 168 -49.42 -19.56 -66.54
N ASN A 169 -48.66 -20.46 -65.91
CA ASN A 169 -47.96 -21.56 -66.59
C ASN A 169 -48.92 -22.65 -67.08
N ARG A 170 -50.04 -22.90 -66.38
CA ARG A 170 -51.12 -23.78 -66.86
C ARG A 170 -51.84 -23.22 -68.07
N THR A 171 -52.17 -21.93 -68.06
CA THR A 171 -52.80 -21.26 -69.22
C THR A 171 -51.83 -21.09 -70.37
N GLY A 172 -50.53 -20.90 -70.11
CA GLY A 172 -49.49 -20.86 -71.14
C GLY A 172 -49.21 -22.23 -71.77
N LYS A 173 -49.33 -23.34 -71.01
CA LYS A 173 -49.27 -24.70 -71.56
C LYS A 173 -50.46 -25.04 -72.45
N TRP A 174 -51.68 -24.63 -72.08
CA TRP A 174 -52.89 -24.84 -72.88
C TRP A 174 -53.02 -23.90 -74.10
N GLY A 175 -52.25 -22.82 -74.15
CA GLY A 175 -52.21 -21.88 -75.29
C GLY A 175 -51.16 -22.21 -76.34
N ASN A 176 -50.34 -23.25 -76.13
CA ASN A 176 -49.28 -23.69 -77.05
C ASN A 176 -49.56 -25.07 -77.69
N GLU A 177 -50.77 -25.60 -77.51
CA GLU A 177 -51.30 -26.78 -78.22
C GLU A 177 -52.50 -26.38 -79.07
N TYR A 178 -52.35 -25.40 -79.98
CA TYR A 178 -53.20 -25.21 -81.17
C TYR A 178 -52.41 -24.46 -82.25
#